data_AF-A0A948PMR8-F1
#
_entry.id   AF-A0A948PMR8-F1
#
_cell.length_a   1.000
_cell.length_b   1.000
_cell.length_c   1.000
_cell.angle_alpha   90.00
_cell.angle_beta   90.00
_cell.angle_gamma   90.00
#
_symmetry.space_group_name_H-M   'P 1'
#
loop_
_entity.id
_entity.type
_entity.pdbx_description
1 polymer ?
#
loop_
_entity_poly.entity_id
_entity_poly.type
_entity_poly.pdbx_seq_one_letter_code
_entity_poly.pdbx_strand_id
1 'polypeptide(L)'
;MMETKQKQRKALRKLLYRSFDADLTPEESARLDRGLKASETFRREKDTVEKIRSALATGKRPGFKPDFSERVLHRIQKPAGGNGLDQLYRSFRQVFSRLAVAGTVLLFFLLLYNIHLGDNLSTEEVLFASDSTVQEIMNVPLF
;
A
#
# COMPACT_ATOMS: atom_id res chain seq x y z
N MET A 1 -17.03 -49.15 -14.59
CA MET A 1 -18.20 -48.97 -13.71
C MET A 1 -17.89 -48.29 -12.36
N MET A 2 -16.64 -48.23 -11.89
CA MET A 2 -16.28 -47.58 -10.61
C MET A 2 -16.16 -46.05 -10.70
N GLU A 3 -15.70 -45.50 -11.83
CA GLU A 3 -15.53 -44.05 -12.00
C GLU A 3 -16.84 -43.26 -11.94
N THR A 4 -17.92 -43.81 -12.51
CA THR A 4 -19.24 -43.16 -12.53
C THR A 4 -19.83 -43.02 -11.13
N LYS A 5 -19.67 -44.04 -10.27
CA LYS A 5 -20.11 -44.00 -8.86
C LYS A 5 -19.34 -42.95 -8.05
N GLN A 6 -18.02 -42.84 -8.27
CA GLN A 6 -17.21 -41.82 -7.58
C GLN A 6 -17.59 -40.40 -8.03
N LYS A 7 -17.79 -40.17 -9.34
CA LYS A 7 -18.23 -38.87 -9.87
C LYS A 7 -19.58 -38.45 -9.29
N GLN A 8 -20.53 -39.40 -9.19
CA GLN A 8 -21.84 -39.15 -8.58
C GLN A 8 -21.75 -38.83 -7.09
N ARG A 9 -20.90 -39.52 -6.32
CA ARG A 9 -20.66 -39.19 -4.90
C ARG A 9 -20.08 -37.80 -4.71
N LYS A 10 -19.10 -37.40 -5.53
CA LYS A 10 -18.52 -36.05 -5.49
C LYS A 10 -19.57 -34.98 -5.82
N ALA A 11 -20.41 -35.23 -6.83
CA ALA A 11 -21.50 -34.33 -7.19
C ALA A 11 -22.54 -34.19 -6.07
N LEU A 12 -22.92 -35.28 -5.41
CA LEU A 12 -23.85 -35.26 -4.28
C LEU A 12 -23.27 -34.53 -3.07
N ARG A 13 -21.98 -34.71 -2.77
CA ARG A 13 -21.28 -33.97 -1.71
C ARG A 13 -21.26 -32.47 -1.98
N LYS A 14 -20.95 -32.07 -3.22
CA LYS A 14 -20.99 -30.67 -3.64
C LYS A 14 -22.39 -30.08 -3.47
N LEU A 15 -23.42 -30.84 -3.81
CA LEU A 15 -24.82 -30.45 -3.65
C LEU A 15 -25.19 -30.27 -2.17
N LEU A 16 -24.73 -31.18 -1.29
CA LEU A 16 -24.92 -31.09 0.15
C LEU A 16 -24.27 -29.83 0.75
N TYR A 17 -23.03 -29.50 0.37
CA TYR A 17 -22.42 -28.25 0.86
C TYR A 17 -23.10 -27.01 0.27
N ARG A 18 -23.50 -27.06 -1.00
CA ARG A 18 -24.23 -25.96 -1.62
C ARG A 18 -25.56 -25.69 -0.92
N SER A 19 -26.29 -26.71 -0.45
CA SER A 19 -27.56 -26.53 0.25
C SER A 19 -27.44 -25.76 1.57
N PHE A 20 -26.22 -25.65 2.09
CA PHE A 20 -25.92 -24.88 3.29
C PHE A 20 -25.62 -23.40 2.98
N ASP A 21 -25.13 -23.09 1.78
CA ASP A 21 -24.72 -21.72 1.42
C ASP A 21 -25.75 -20.99 0.55
N ALA A 22 -26.58 -21.73 -0.18
CA ALA A 22 -27.57 -21.17 -1.11
C ALA A 22 -28.81 -22.06 -1.23
N ASP A 23 -29.90 -21.46 -1.69
CA ASP A 23 -31.13 -22.19 -2.00
C ASP A 23 -30.92 -23.15 -3.18
N LEU A 24 -31.37 -24.39 -3.02
CA LEU A 24 -31.37 -25.40 -4.07
C LEU A 24 -32.65 -25.28 -4.92
N THR A 25 -32.55 -25.60 -6.21
CA THR A 25 -33.75 -25.78 -7.02
C THR A 25 -34.57 -26.98 -6.54
N PRO A 26 -35.88 -27.06 -6.83
CA PRO A 26 -36.71 -28.20 -6.45
C PRO A 26 -36.15 -29.55 -6.93
N GLU A 27 -35.56 -29.58 -8.13
CA GLU A 27 -34.93 -30.78 -8.71
C GLU A 27 -33.66 -31.18 -7.96
N GLU A 28 -32.83 -30.22 -7.59
CA GLU A 28 -31.63 -30.42 -6.80
C GLU A 28 -31.97 -30.91 -5.39
N SER A 29 -32.97 -30.32 -4.75
CA SER A 29 -33.46 -30.76 -3.43
C SER A 29 -33.93 -32.21 -3.45
N ALA A 30 -34.77 -32.58 -4.44
CA ALA A 30 -35.24 -33.97 -4.60
C ALA A 30 -34.07 -34.95 -4.88
N ARG A 31 -33.02 -34.50 -5.58
CA ARG A 31 -31.80 -35.29 -5.80
C ARG A 31 -30.98 -35.46 -4.53
N LEU A 32 -30.87 -34.41 -3.70
CA LEU A 32 -30.19 -34.46 -2.41
C LEU A 32 -30.91 -35.42 -1.46
N ASP A 33 -32.23 -35.31 -1.35
CA ASP A 33 -33.05 -36.15 -0.47
C ASP A 33 -32.96 -37.64 -0.81
N ARG A 34 -32.99 -37.97 -2.10
CA ARG A 34 -32.76 -39.35 -2.56
C ARG A 34 -31.36 -39.83 -2.18
N GLY A 35 -30.35 -38.98 -2.34
CA GLY A 35 -28.97 -39.28 -1.96
C GLY A 35 -28.77 -39.46 -0.45
N LEU A 36 -29.47 -38.68 0.37
CA LEU A 36 -29.47 -38.79 1.83
C LEU A 36 -30.20 -40.05 2.32
N LYS A 37 -31.32 -40.42 1.69
CA LYS A 37 -32.03 -41.68 1.99
C LYS A 37 -31.20 -42.91 1.64
N ALA A 38 -30.46 -42.85 0.53
CA ALA A 38 -29.65 -43.98 0.07
C ALA A 38 -28.33 -44.18 0.85
N SER A 39 -27.90 -43.22 1.66
CA SER A 39 -26.57 -43.27 2.28
C SER A 39 -26.55 -42.70 3.70
N GLU A 40 -26.30 -43.57 4.68
CA GLU A 40 -26.09 -43.19 6.06
C GLU A 40 -24.87 -42.27 6.25
N THR A 41 -23.81 -42.45 5.47
CA THR A 41 -22.61 -41.62 5.58
C THR A 41 -22.89 -40.15 5.27
N PHE A 42 -23.75 -39.87 4.28
CA PHE A 42 -24.11 -38.49 3.92
C PHE A 42 -25.05 -37.84 4.94
N ARG A 43 -25.92 -38.63 5.61
CA ARG A 43 -26.73 -38.13 6.74
C ARG A 43 -25.85 -37.71 7.91
N ARG A 44 -24.89 -38.55 8.31
CA ARG A 44 -23.94 -38.20 9.38
C ARG A 44 -23.10 -36.96 9.03
N GLU A 45 -22.70 -36.83 7.76
CA GLU A 45 -21.98 -35.67 7.25
C GLU A 45 -22.82 -34.39 7.36
N LYS A 46 -24.10 -34.44 6.95
CA LYS A 46 -25.06 -33.33 7.12
C LYS A 46 -25.19 -32.91 8.58
N ASP A 47 -25.45 -33.87 9.48
CA ASP A 47 -25.62 -33.59 10.91
C ASP A 47 -24.36 -32.97 11.55
N THR A 48 -23.17 -33.42 11.10
CA THR A 48 -21.90 -32.87 11.59
C THR A 48 -21.73 -31.41 11.18
N VAL A 49 -22.00 -31.09 9.91
CA VAL A 49 -21.92 -29.72 9.40
C VAL A 49 -22.93 -28.81 10.10
N GLU A 50 -24.14 -29.31 10.33
CA GLU A 50 -25.19 -28.58 11.03
C GLU A 50 -24.82 -28.27 12.48
N LYS A 51 -24.21 -29.24 13.20
CA LYS A 51 -23.68 -29.03 14.56
C LYS A 51 -22.56 -27.99 14.61
N ILE A 52 -21.64 -28.02 13.65
CA ILE A 52 -20.56 -27.02 13.59
C ILE A 52 -21.13 -25.63 13.34
N ARG A 53 -22.08 -25.51 12.41
CA ARG A 53 -22.72 -24.22 12.10
C ARG A 53 -23.53 -23.66 13.25
N SER A 54 -24.30 -24.50 13.94
CA SER A 54 -25.03 -24.06 15.13
C SER A 54 -24.09 -23.64 16.25
N ALA A 55 -22.98 -24.36 16.46
CA ALA A 55 -21.93 -23.97 17.41
C ALA A 55 -21.28 -22.63 17.04
N LEU A 56 -21.02 -22.36 15.76
CA LEU A 56 -20.48 -21.07 15.30
C LEU A 56 -21.50 -19.93 15.40
N ALA A 57 -22.79 -20.22 15.16
CA ALA A 57 -23.86 -19.23 15.26
C ALA A 57 -24.17 -18.84 16.72
N THR A 58 -24.09 -19.80 17.64
CA THR A 58 -24.33 -19.59 19.08
C THR A 58 -23.09 -19.16 19.85
N GLY A 59 -21.90 -19.42 19.30
CA GLY A 59 -20.63 -18.99 19.88
C GLY A 59 -20.51 -17.46 19.91
N LYS A 60 -19.87 -16.95 20.97
CA LYS A 60 -19.49 -15.54 21.07
C LYS A 60 -18.59 -15.20 19.87
N ARG A 61 -19.07 -14.35 18.95
CA ARG A 61 -18.28 -13.94 17.78
C ARG A 61 -16.93 -13.43 18.26
N PRO A 62 -15.79 -13.98 17.80
CA PRO A 62 -14.49 -13.44 18.15
C PRO A 62 -14.42 -12.00 17.63
N GLY A 63 -14.53 -11.05 18.55
CA GLY A 63 -14.33 -9.64 18.26
C GLY A 63 -12.85 -9.37 18.02
N PHE A 64 -12.54 -8.26 17.34
CA PHE A 64 -11.18 -7.77 17.32
C PHE A 64 -10.72 -7.47 18.76
N LYS A 65 -9.42 -7.68 19.02
CA LYS A 65 -8.81 -7.24 20.28
C LYS A 65 -9.07 -5.73 20.47
N PRO A 66 -9.19 -5.24 21.72
CA PRO A 66 -9.28 -3.80 22.00
C PRO A 66 -8.24 -3.01 21.19
N ASP A 67 -8.58 -1.79 20.79
CA ASP A 67 -7.68 -0.85 20.09
C ASP A 67 -7.17 -1.35 18.73
N PHE A 68 -7.91 -2.25 18.08
CA PHE A 68 -7.56 -2.73 16.74
C PHE A 68 -7.48 -1.57 15.73
N SER A 69 -8.46 -0.67 15.75
CA SER A 69 -8.50 0.49 14.87
C SER A 69 -7.28 1.40 15.06
N GLU A 70 -6.87 1.64 16.31
CA GLU A 70 -5.70 2.48 16.63
C GLU A 70 -4.40 1.83 16.14
N ARG A 71 -4.23 0.52 16.34
CA ARG A 71 -3.06 -0.21 15.83
C ARG A 71 -2.97 -0.17 14.31
N VAL A 72 -4.11 -0.29 13.60
CA VAL A 72 -4.16 -0.19 12.14
C VAL A 72 -3.82 1.22 11.70
N LEU A 73 -4.44 2.23 12.30
CA LEU A 73 -4.20 3.65 12.00
C LEU A 73 -2.73 4.01 12.19
N HIS A 74 -2.14 3.63 13.33
CA HIS A 74 -0.73 3.88 13.62
C HIS A 74 0.22 3.16 12.64
N ARG A 75 -0.18 1.99 12.12
CA ARG A 75 0.61 1.28 11.11
C ARG A 75 0.57 1.95 9.74
N ILE A 76 -0.58 2.51 9.36
CA ILE A 76 -0.76 3.23 8.10
C ILE A 76 -0.10 4.62 8.18
N GLN A 77 -0.20 5.28 9.32
CA GLN A 77 0.40 6.60 9.55
C GLN A 77 1.90 6.55 9.74
N LYS A 78 2.48 5.40 10.12
CA LYS A 78 3.92 5.20 10.01
C LYS A 78 4.25 5.12 8.53
N PRO A 79 4.89 6.15 7.92
CA PRO A 79 5.42 5.98 6.59
C PRO A 79 6.33 4.75 6.60
N ALA A 80 6.18 3.87 5.63
CA ALA A 80 6.93 2.62 5.50
C ALA A 80 8.46 2.81 5.35
N GLY A 81 8.98 4.02 5.55
CA GLY A 81 10.39 4.38 5.45
C GLY A 81 10.76 5.32 6.58
N GLY A 82 10.92 4.79 7.78
CA GLY A 82 11.76 5.44 8.78
C GLY A 82 13.19 5.51 8.23
N ASN A 83 13.77 6.71 8.26
CA ASN A 83 15.20 7.00 8.28
C ASN A 83 15.95 7.12 6.94
N GLY A 84 15.43 6.65 5.80
CA GLY A 84 16.18 6.70 4.53
C GLY A 84 16.48 8.13 4.05
N LEU A 85 15.44 8.96 3.93
CA LEU A 85 15.58 10.35 3.47
C LEU A 85 16.30 11.23 4.50
N ASP A 86 16.04 11.04 5.79
CA ASP A 86 16.72 11.78 6.86
C ASP A 86 18.22 11.43 6.92
N GLN A 87 18.58 10.16 6.69
CA GLN A 87 19.97 9.71 6.67
C GLN A 87 20.69 10.16 5.39
N LEU A 88 20.01 10.15 4.23
CA LEU A 88 20.51 10.74 3.00
C LEU A 88 20.73 12.25 3.17
N TYR A 89 19.76 12.98 3.74
CA TYR A 89 19.87 14.42 3.98
C TYR A 89 21.04 14.75 4.91
N ARG A 90 21.22 14.01 6.00
CA ARG A 90 22.36 14.19 6.92
C ARG A 90 23.70 13.95 6.22
N SER A 91 23.78 12.89 5.41
CA SER A 91 25.00 12.54 4.66
C SER A 91 25.33 13.60 3.61
N PHE A 92 24.31 14.05 2.87
CA PHE A 92 24.45 15.08 1.84
C PHE A 92 24.85 16.43 2.43
N ARG A 93 24.22 16.84 3.55
CA ARG A 93 24.53 18.09 4.25
C ARG A 93 25.99 18.14 4.71
N GLN A 94 26.53 17.03 5.19
CA GLN A 94 27.92 16.99 5.67
C GLN A 94 28.92 17.21 4.53
N VAL A 95 28.74 16.55 3.39
CA VAL A 95 29.60 16.73 2.20
C VAL A 95 29.42 18.13 1.62
N PHE A 96 28.17 18.57 1.47
CA PHE A 96 27.85 19.87 0.87
C PHE A 96 28.34 21.04 1.72
N SER A 97 28.31 20.95 3.06
CA SER A 97 28.79 22.03 3.93
C SER A 97 30.27 22.38 3.71
N ARG A 98 31.11 21.37 3.48
CA ARG A 98 32.54 21.57 3.20
C ARG A 98 32.76 22.20 1.83
N LEU A 99 31.98 21.76 0.84
CA LEU A 99 32.02 22.31 -0.51
C LEU A 99 31.51 23.75 -0.55
N ALA A 100 30.43 24.04 0.17
CA ALA A 100 29.86 25.38 0.29
C ALA A 100 30.86 26.35 0.93
N VAL A 101 31.54 25.96 2.03
CA VAL A 101 32.57 26.80 2.65
C VAL A 101 33.73 27.05 1.68
N ALA A 102 34.23 26.02 0.99
CA ALA A 102 35.28 26.19 -0.01
C ALA A 102 34.84 27.11 -1.16
N GLY A 103 33.60 26.96 -1.63
CA GLY A 103 32.99 27.82 -2.65
C GLY A 103 32.83 29.26 -2.19
N THR A 104 32.40 29.50 -0.94
CA THR A 104 32.29 30.84 -0.36
C THR A 104 33.65 31.51 -0.25
N VAL A 105 34.68 30.77 0.20
CA VAL A 105 36.06 31.28 0.26
C VAL A 105 36.57 31.63 -1.14
N LEU A 106 36.35 30.76 -2.12
CA LEU A 106 36.74 31.01 -3.51
C LEU A 106 36.03 32.23 -4.10
N LEU A 107 34.72 32.36 -3.89
CA LEU A 107 33.93 33.53 -4.31
C LEU A 107 34.45 34.81 -3.66
N PHE A 108 34.80 34.76 -2.38
CA PHE A 108 35.34 35.90 -1.66
C PHE A 108 36.70 36.34 -2.23
N PHE A 109 37.59 35.39 -2.53
CA PHE A 109 38.84 35.69 -3.23
C PHE A 109 38.62 36.23 -4.63
N LEU A 110 37.63 35.71 -5.36
CA LEU A 110 37.32 36.15 -6.71
C LEU A 110 36.76 37.57 -6.72
N LEU A 111 35.92 37.92 -5.74
CA LEU A 111 35.45 39.29 -5.51
C LEU A 111 36.60 40.23 -5.14
N LEU A 112 37.47 39.84 -4.20
CA LEU A 112 38.63 40.65 -3.81
C LEU A 112 39.61 40.86 -4.98
N TYR A 113 39.89 39.81 -5.73
CA TYR A 113 40.73 39.87 -6.93
C TYR A 113 40.11 40.80 -7.98
N ASN A 114 38.80 40.66 -8.19
CA ASN A 114 38.06 41.48 -9.13
C ASN A 114 37.99 42.96 -8.71
N ILE A 115 37.88 43.26 -7.41
CA ILE A 115 37.96 44.64 -6.90
C ILE A 115 39.39 45.21 -7.04
N HIS A 116 40.43 44.40 -6.79
CA HIS A 116 41.82 44.86 -6.90
C HIS A 116 42.31 45.05 -8.34
N LEU A 117 41.84 44.23 -9.30
CA LEU A 117 42.09 44.45 -10.72
C LEU A 117 41.13 45.45 -11.34
N GLY A 118 39.93 45.58 -10.77
CA GLY A 118 38.83 46.36 -11.29
C GLY A 118 38.75 47.75 -10.69
N ASP A 119 39.59 48.65 -11.16
CA ASP A 119 39.26 50.08 -11.21
C ASP A 119 38.14 50.37 -12.25
N ASN A 120 37.54 49.32 -12.86
CA ASN A 120 36.71 49.40 -14.08
C ASN A 120 35.36 48.65 -14.05
N LEU A 121 34.93 48.03 -12.95
CA LEU A 121 33.54 47.56 -12.90
C LEU A 121 32.66 48.71 -12.45
N SER A 122 32.28 49.53 -13.44
CA SER A 122 31.27 50.56 -13.24
C SER A 122 30.04 49.88 -12.66
N THR A 123 29.55 50.37 -11.52
CA THR A 123 28.34 49.87 -10.84
C THR A 123 27.14 49.71 -11.78
N GLU A 124 27.15 50.43 -12.89
CA GLU A 124 26.20 50.34 -14.01
C GLU A 124 26.20 48.96 -14.68
N GLU A 125 27.35 48.32 -14.94
CA GLU A 125 27.41 47.00 -15.58
C GLU A 125 26.89 45.87 -14.67
N VAL A 126 27.16 45.96 -13.36
CA VAL A 126 26.66 45.00 -12.36
C VAL A 126 25.14 45.14 -12.19
N LEU A 127 24.62 46.38 -12.21
CA LEU A 127 23.19 46.64 -12.21
C LEU A 127 22.52 46.19 -13.51
N PHE A 128 23.17 46.39 -14.66
CA PHE A 128 22.64 45.99 -15.97
C PHE A 128 22.51 44.47 -16.11
N ALA A 129 23.52 43.72 -15.63
CA ALA A 129 23.47 42.25 -15.60
C ALA A 129 22.38 41.71 -14.65
N SER A 130 22.11 42.42 -13.55
CA SER A 130 21.02 42.07 -12.63
C SER A 130 19.66 42.35 -13.27
N ASP A 131 19.49 43.49 -13.94
CA ASP A 131 18.21 43.87 -14.57
C ASP A 131 17.87 42.99 -15.77
N SER A 132 18.87 42.60 -16.59
CA SER A 132 18.64 41.68 -17.71
C SER A 132 18.18 40.30 -17.25
N THR A 133 18.77 39.79 -16.16
CA THR A 133 18.41 38.50 -15.58
C THR A 133 17.01 38.54 -14.97
N VAL A 134 16.63 39.64 -14.33
CA VAL A 134 15.28 39.82 -13.77
C VAL A 134 14.22 39.95 -14.86
N GLN A 135 14.49 40.69 -15.94
CA GLN A 135 13.59 40.76 -17.09
C GLN A 135 13.44 39.41 -17.80
N GLU A 136 14.52 38.64 -17.92
CA GLU A 136 14.46 37.31 -18.53
C GLU A 136 13.65 36.32 -17.67
N ILE A 137 13.78 36.39 -16.34
CA ILE A 137 12.95 35.60 -15.40
C ILE A 137 11.47 36.02 -15.45
N MET A 138 11.17 37.30 -15.66
CA MET A 138 9.79 37.80 -15.76
C MET A 138 9.14 37.56 -17.14
N ASN A 139 9.94 37.31 -18.18
CA ASN A 139 9.46 36.95 -19.53
C ASN A 139 9.38 35.44 -19.78
N VAL A 140 9.76 34.61 -18.81
CA VAL A 140 9.41 33.19 -18.87
C VAL A 140 7.90 33.09 -18.78
N PRO A 141 7.19 32.46 -19.74
CA PRO A 141 5.75 32.31 -19.65
C PRO A 141 5.41 31.49 -18.41
N LEU A 142 4.98 32.17 -17.35
CA LEU A 142 4.27 31.55 -16.25
C LEU A 142 2.91 31.17 -16.81
N PHE A 143 2.82 29.92 -17.26
CA PHE A 143 1.65 29.16 -17.72
C PHE A 143 0.42 29.95 -18.17
#